data_AF-A0A382PGC7-F1
#
_entry.id   AF-A0A382PGC7-F1
#
_cell.length_a   1.000
_cell.length_b   1.000
_cell.length_c   1.000
_cell.angle_alpha   90.00
_cell.angle_beta   90.00
_cell.angle_gamma   90.00
#
_symmetry.space_group_name_H-M   'P 1'
#
loop_
_entity.id
_entity.type
_entity.pdbx_description
1 polymer ?
#
loop_
_entity_poly.entity_id
_entity_poly.type
_entity_poly.pdbx_seq_one_letter_code
_entity_poly.pdbx_strand_id
1 'polypeptide(L)'
;AMISVILVGLGIDFSLHIISGYTEKRNQGHDVKVSMQDTLQRFGPGIMTGGITTGLAFLTLMISETEGMQEMGIVGGSSIIVIMLATIIILPNMLIIRERILKNINKTIPIRDVSYPFLGGIAKFVARNRLVMSMFFILLTIFLFHRGTKMKVDYNILNLEPIGLKSIALQKDLIDAFDLSSDFIMITADSISDARNLADRAREMKTAGWVESISDYIPDSKGLEKQYRFLKDLRRNLKEREVRKQMSSHDMKMYEKEISRLEANIIELQDLAFLGGQDKVYDKAIKLVGEAGDSIPRGSLTKFINSINKELSRVELNYLQQEFSKAFKTTILGMANTQPLSLDN
;
A
#
# COMPACT_ATOMS: atom_id res chain seq x y z
N ALA A 1 20.53 7.85 -6.58
CA ALA A 1 21.03 7.33 -7.87
C ALA A 1 20.83 8.30 -9.03
N MET A 2 19.61 8.83 -9.26
CA MET A 2 19.31 9.67 -10.43
C MET A 2 20.14 10.97 -10.51
N ILE A 3 20.29 11.70 -9.39
CA ILE A 3 21.08 12.93 -9.34
C ILE A 3 22.52 12.71 -9.76
N SER A 4 23.13 11.60 -9.34
CA SER A 4 24.52 11.29 -9.69
C SER A 4 24.72 11.20 -11.21
N VAL A 5 23.77 10.60 -11.93
CA VAL A 5 23.82 10.49 -13.40
C VAL A 5 23.71 11.86 -14.05
N ILE A 6 22.79 12.70 -13.55
CA ILE A 6 22.60 14.08 -14.04
C ILE A 6 23.87 14.91 -13.83
N LEU A 7 24.47 14.82 -12.63
CA LEU A 7 25.68 15.56 -12.27
C LEU A 7 26.90 15.12 -13.11
N VAL A 8 27.02 13.83 -13.43
CA VAL A 8 28.07 13.34 -14.32
C VAL A 8 27.93 13.95 -15.71
N GLY A 9 26.71 13.98 -16.27
CA GLY A 9 26.46 14.61 -17.57
C GLY A 9 26.81 16.10 -17.57
N LEU A 10 26.26 16.86 -16.62
CA LEU A 10 26.49 18.30 -16.52
C LEU A 10 27.97 18.64 -16.23
N GLY A 11 28.66 17.83 -15.44
CA GLY A 11 30.07 18.06 -15.11
C GLY A 11 31.04 17.76 -16.25
N ILE A 12 30.71 16.79 -17.10
CA ILE A 12 31.50 16.50 -18.30
C ILE A 12 31.46 17.68 -19.27
N ASP A 13 30.31 18.36 -19.42
CA ASP A 13 30.16 19.48 -20.36
C ASP A 13 31.12 20.63 -20.05
N PHE A 14 31.27 21.04 -18.78
CA PHE A 14 32.24 22.07 -18.40
C PHE A 14 33.68 21.64 -18.72
N SER A 15 34.00 20.37 -18.46
CA SER A 15 35.33 19.81 -18.70
C SER A 15 35.65 19.77 -20.20
N LEU A 16 34.67 19.43 -21.03
CA LEU A 16 34.82 19.36 -22.49
C LEU A 16 35.20 20.71 -23.10
N HIS A 17 34.61 21.82 -22.63
CA HIS A 17 34.97 23.15 -23.12
C HIS A 17 36.45 23.48 -22.87
N ILE A 18 36.96 23.20 -21.67
CA ILE A 18 38.36 23.46 -21.34
C ILE A 18 39.28 22.51 -22.11
N ILE A 19 38.98 21.21 -22.14
CA ILE A 19 39.81 20.23 -22.85
C ILE A 19 39.85 20.54 -24.35
N SER A 20 38.71 20.86 -24.96
CA SER A 20 38.62 21.18 -26.39
C SER A 20 39.40 22.44 -26.73
N GLY A 21 39.19 23.53 -25.99
CA GLY A 21 39.91 24.79 -26.23
C GLY A 21 41.42 24.65 -26.04
N TYR A 22 41.83 23.95 -24.98
CA TYR A 22 43.24 23.68 -24.71
C TYR A 22 43.88 22.83 -25.80
N THR A 23 43.20 21.74 -26.21
CA THR A 23 43.68 20.84 -27.25
C THR A 23 43.76 21.54 -28.61
N GLU A 24 42.77 22.37 -28.95
CA GLU A 24 42.77 23.18 -30.18
C GLU A 24 44.01 24.08 -30.26
N LYS A 25 44.30 24.83 -29.19
CA LYS A 25 45.46 25.74 -29.14
C LYS A 25 46.80 24.99 -29.17
N ARG A 26 46.88 23.85 -28.48
CA ARG A 26 48.06 22.97 -28.51
C ARG A 26 48.29 22.37 -29.91
N ASN A 27 47.23 21.97 -30.61
CA ASN A 27 47.31 21.50 -32.00
C ASN A 27 47.75 22.60 -32.97
N GLN A 28 47.47 23.86 -32.67
CA GLN A 28 47.99 25.02 -33.40
C GLN A 28 49.45 25.37 -33.06
N GLY A 29 50.11 24.63 -32.17
CA GLY A 29 51.53 24.82 -31.83
C GLY A 29 51.80 25.83 -30.71
N HIS A 30 50.78 26.37 -30.04
CA HIS A 30 50.97 27.33 -28.94
C HIS A 30 51.54 26.66 -27.69
N ASP A 31 52.36 27.38 -26.91
CA ASP A 31 52.88 26.87 -25.64
C ASP A 31 51.76 26.53 -24.62
N VAL A 32 52.05 25.66 -23.65
CA VAL A 32 51.12 25.20 -22.61
C VAL A 32 50.50 26.38 -21.85
N LYS A 33 51.31 27.37 -21.44
CA LYS A 33 50.83 28.52 -20.67
C LYS A 33 49.86 29.38 -21.48
N VAL A 34 50.23 29.68 -22.72
CA VAL A 34 49.40 30.49 -23.64
C VAL A 34 48.10 29.75 -23.97
N SER A 35 48.19 28.46 -24.26
CA SER A 35 47.02 27.62 -24.57
C SER A 35 46.02 27.59 -23.43
N MET A 36 46.49 27.46 -22.18
CA MET A 36 45.62 27.46 -21.01
C MET A 36 45.00 28.83 -20.72
N GLN A 37 45.81 29.90 -20.82
CA GLN A 37 45.34 31.26 -20.59
C GLN A 37 44.24 31.64 -21.58
N ASP A 38 44.46 31.41 -22.88
CA ASP A 38 43.47 31.69 -23.93
C ASP A 38 42.18 30.89 -23.71
N THR A 39 42.32 29.62 -23.33
CA THR A 39 41.18 28.73 -23.08
C THR A 39 40.33 29.23 -21.92
N LEU A 40 40.95 29.60 -20.79
CA LEU A 40 40.23 30.11 -19.63
C LEU A 40 39.63 31.49 -19.89
N GLN A 41 40.30 32.37 -20.63
CA GLN A 41 39.72 33.66 -21.02
C GLN A 41 38.51 33.50 -21.94
N ARG A 42 38.54 32.51 -22.84
CA ARG A 42 37.46 32.26 -23.79
C ARG A 42 36.26 31.56 -23.16
N PHE A 43 36.49 30.50 -22.38
CA PHE A 43 35.42 29.62 -21.88
C PHE A 43 35.10 29.82 -20.39
N GLY A 44 36.04 30.34 -19.60
CA GLY A 44 35.88 30.51 -18.15
C GLY A 44 34.64 31.32 -17.75
N PRO A 45 34.38 32.51 -18.34
CA PRO A 45 33.16 33.27 -18.03
C PRO A 45 31.87 32.50 -18.35
N GLY A 46 31.85 31.75 -19.45
CA GLY A 46 30.71 30.91 -19.83
C GLY A 46 30.49 29.74 -18.87
N ILE A 47 31.57 29.08 -18.44
CA ILE A 47 31.52 27.99 -17.45
C ILE A 47 31.05 28.53 -16.09
N MET A 48 31.55 29.68 -15.65
CA MET A 48 31.14 30.28 -14.37
C MET A 48 29.66 30.69 -14.37
N THR A 49 29.23 31.39 -15.42
CA THR A 49 27.83 31.83 -15.54
C THR A 49 26.88 30.64 -15.67
N GLY A 50 27.22 29.64 -16.49
CA GLY A 50 26.46 28.41 -16.63
C GLY A 50 26.39 27.60 -15.32
N GLY A 51 27.51 27.42 -14.62
CA GLY A 51 27.55 26.71 -13.35
C GLY A 51 26.76 27.41 -12.25
N ILE A 52 26.89 28.74 -12.11
CA ILE A 52 26.13 29.51 -11.11
C ILE A 52 24.63 29.46 -11.40
N THR A 53 24.21 29.73 -12.64
CA THR A 53 22.78 29.75 -13.00
C THR A 53 22.15 28.37 -12.86
N THR A 54 22.84 27.30 -13.27
CA THR A 54 22.34 25.93 -13.12
C THR A 54 22.31 25.52 -11.64
N GLY A 55 23.34 25.84 -10.86
CA GLY A 55 23.37 25.60 -9.42
C GLY A 55 22.21 26.29 -8.69
N LEU A 56 21.97 27.57 -9.01
CA LEU A 56 20.82 28.31 -8.48
C LEU A 56 19.48 27.72 -8.90
N ALA A 57 19.35 27.25 -10.15
CA ALA A 57 18.14 26.58 -10.62
C ALA A 57 17.81 25.34 -9.78
N PHE A 58 18.81 24.49 -9.47
CA PHE A 58 18.62 23.37 -8.55
C PHE A 58 18.27 23.83 -7.13
N LEU A 59 18.93 24.88 -6.62
CA LEU A 59 18.63 25.40 -5.28
C LEU A 59 17.19 25.93 -5.16
N THR A 60 16.52 26.32 -6.25
CA THR A 60 15.09 26.69 -6.19
C THR A 60 14.19 25.54 -5.71
N LEU A 61 14.61 24.28 -5.87
CA LEU A 61 13.87 23.11 -5.37
C LEU A 61 13.79 23.07 -3.85
N MET A 62 14.64 23.83 -3.13
CA MET A 62 14.56 23.97 -1.68
C MET A 62 13.25 24.62 -1.20
N ILE A 63 12.53 25.33 -2.09
CA ILE A 63 11.25 25.96 -1.77
C ILE A 63 10.10 24.92 -1.71
N SER A 64 10.33 23.71 -2.21
CA SER A 64 9.31 22.65 -2.22
C SER A 64 8.90 22.21 -0.81
N GLU A 65 7.64 21.82 -0.63
CA GLU A 65 7.10 21.27 0.62
C GLU A 65 7.52 19.80 0.86
N THR A 66 8.03 19.12 -0.17
CA THR A 66 8.46 17.73 -0.07
C THR A 66 9.95 17.64 0.25
N GLU A 67 10.32 16.94 1.33
CA GLU A 67 11.72 16.73 1.75
C GLU A 67 12.60 16.20 0.61
N GLY A 68 12.09 15.24 -0.17
CA GLY A 68 12.81 14.67 -1.30
C GLY A 68 13.28 15.74 -2.31
N MET A 69 12.41 16.69 -2.68
CA MET A 69 12.81 17.77 -3.60
C MET A 69 13.81 18.75 -2.97
N GLN A 70 13.68 19.02 -1.66
CA GLN A 70 14.62 19.90 -0.95
C GLN A 70 16.03 19.30 -0.93
N GLU A 71 16.15 18.01 -0.60
CA GLU A 71 17.42 17.29 -0.64
C GLU A 71 18.02 17.29 -2.05
N MET A 72 17.18 17.05 -3.07
CA MET A 72 17.61 17.12 -4.48
C MET A 72 18.17 18.49 -4.84
N GLY A 73 17.54 19.57 -4.36
CA GLY A 73 17.98 20.94 -4.59
C GLY A 73 19.33 21.25 -3.94
N ILE A 74 19.50 20.89 -2.66
CA ILE A 74 20.76 21.12 -1.93
C ILE A 74 21.90 20.32 -2.55
N VAL A 75 21.69 19.01 -2.76
CA VAL A 75 22.73 18.13 -3.30
C VAL A 75 23.06 18.52 -4.74
N GLY A 76 22.06 18.72 -5.59
CA GLY A 76 22.27 19.08 -6.99
C GLY A 76 22.95 20.45 -7.14
N GLY A 77 22.43 21.46 -6.45
CA GLY A 77 22.91 22.83 -6.51
C GLY A 77 24.35 22.97 -6.01
N SER A 78 24.65 22.45 -4.81
CA SER A 78 26.02 22.49 -4.26
C SER A 78 27.00 21.71 -5.12
N SER A 79 26.60 20.54 -5.62
CA SER A 79 27.46 19.71 -6.48
C SER A 79 27.85 20.42 -7.77
N ILE A 80 26.93 21.12 -8.44
CA ILE A 80 27.24 21.85 -9.67
C ILE A 80 28.28 22.95 -9.41
N ILE A 81 28.15 23.68 -8.30
CA ILE A 81 29.12 24.71 -7.93
C ILE A 81 30.50 24.09 -7.66
N VAL A 82 30.55 22.98 -6.93
CA VAL A 82 31.80 22.27 -6.67
C VAL A 82 32.43 21.73 -7.97
N ILE A 83 31.63 21.15 -8.86
CA ILE A 83 32.08 20.64 -10.16
C ILE A 83 32.64 21.78 -11.02
N MET A 84 31.94 22.91 -11.08
CA MET A 84 32.40 24.10 -11.81
C MET A 84 33.76 24.58 -11.28
N LEU A 85 33.90 24.70 -9.95
CA LEU A 85 35.17 25.10 -9.32
C LEU A 85 36.29 24.09 -9.57
N ALA A 86 36.00 22.80 -9.42
CA ALA A 86 36.95 21.73 -9.72
C ALA A 86 37.39 21.76 -11.18
N THR A 87 36.48 22.04 -12.11
CA THR A 87 36.78 22.15 -13.54
C THR A 87 37.67 23.36 -13.84
N ILE A 88 37.48 24.50 -13.17
CA ILE A 88 38.31 25.69 -13.42
C ILE A 88 39.68 25.58 -12.74
N ILE A 89 39.78 24.87 -11.61
CA ILE A 89 41.00 24.83 -10.79
C ILE A 89 41.82 23.55 -11.06
N ILE A 90 41.18 22.39 -10.91
CA ILE A 90 41.86 21.09 -10.90
C ILE A 90 42.18 20.64 -12.33
N LEU A 91 41.23 20.78 -13.25
CA LEU A 91 41.39 20.26 -14.62
C LEU A 91 42.55 20.95 -15.38
N PRO A 92 42.72 22.29 -15.35
CA PRO A 92 43.90 22.94 -15.92
C PRO A 92 45.21 22.39 -15.39
N ASN A 93 45.31 22.18 -14.07
CA ASN A 93 46.51 21.64 -13.45
C ASN A 93 46.79 20.22 -13.93
N MET A 94 45.76 19.37 -14.00
CA MET A 94 45.89 18.01 -14.53
C MET A 94 46.35 18.00 -16.00
N LEU A 95 45.85 18.91 -16.84
CA LEU A 95 46.27 19.03 -18.23
C LEU A 95 47.73 19.48 -18.37
N ILE A 96 48.19 20.42 -17.53
CA ILE A 96 49.59 20.87 -17.50
C ILE A 96 50.51 19.74 -17.04
N ILE A 97 50.14 19.01 -15.98
CA ILE A 97 50.90 17.85 -15.49
C ILE A 97 51.00 16.77 -16.57
N ARG A 98 49.88 16.46 -17.25
CA ARG A 98 49.83 15.52 -18.36
C ARG A 98 50.84 15.89 -19.45
N GLU A 99 50.90 17.16 -19.85
CA GLU A 99 51.88 17.59 -20.87
C GLU A 99 53.33 17.48 -20.38
N ARG A 100 53.61 17.79 -19.10
CA ARG A 100 54.95 17.60 -18.53
C ARG A 100 55.36 16.12 -18.57
N ILE A 101 54.45 15.20 -18.24
CA ILE A 101 54.70 13.76 -18.31
C ILE A 101 54.94 13.32 -19.76
N LEU A 102 54.10 13.75 -20.70
CA LEU A 102 54.24 13.41 -22.13
C LEU A 102 55.56 13.89 -22.73
N LYS A 103 56.00 15.10 -22.34
CA LYS A 103 57.30 15.64 -22.72
C LYS A 103 58.45 14.79 -22.16
N ASN A 104 58.37 14.34 -20.91
CA ASN A 104 59.40 13.49 -20.31
C ASN A 104 59.53 12.12 -20.99
N ILE A 105 58.45 11.58 -21.55
CA ILE A 105 58.45 10.29 -22.27
C ILE A 105 58.57 10.45 -23.80
N ASN A 106 58.88 11.66 -24.30
CA ASN A 106 58.98 12.00 -25.73
C ASN A 106 57.78 11.52 -26.58
N LYS A 107 56.57 11.54 -26.00
CA LYS A 107 55.35 11.11 -26.69
C LYS A 107 54.56 12.32 -27.19
N THR A 108 54.40 12.42 -28.50
CA THR A 108 53.55 13.43 -29.13
C THR A 108 52.13 12.90 -29.29
N ILE A 109 51.13 13.76 -29.08
CA ILE A 109 49.73 13.43 -29.32
C ILE A 109 49.46 13.70 -30.80
N PRO A 110 48.89 12.73 -31.56
CA PRO A 110 48.55 12.97 -32.95
C PRO A 110 47.45 14.03 -33.05
N ILE A 111 47.64 14.97 -33.98
CA ILE A 111 46.62 15.98 -34.31
C ILE A 111 45.47 15.23 -34.98
N ARG A 112 44.28 15.27 -34.36
CA ARG A 112 43.05 14.77 -34.99
C ARG A 112 42.33 15.95 -35.61
N ASP A 113 42.09 15.89 -36.92
CA ASP A 113 41.11 16.75 -37.55
C ASP A 113 39.72 16.33 -37.06
N VAL A 114 38.96 17.30 -36.54
CA VAL A 114 37.62 17.08 -35.97
C VAL A 114 36.54 17.70 -36.88
N SER A 115 36.86 17.90 -38.17
CA SER A 115 35.91 18.39 -39.15
C SER A 115 34.83 17.36 -39.45
N TYR A 116 33.57 17.79 -39.37
CA TYR A 116 32.39 16.98 -39.71
C TYR A 116 31.68 17.56 -40.94
N PRO A 117 32.03 17.11 -42.17
CA PRO A 117 31.46 17.66 -43.40
C PRO A 117 29.94 17.61 -43.48
N PHE A 118 29.33 16.57 -42.90
CA PHE A 118 27.89 16.39 -42.84
C PHE A 118 27.18 17.50 -42.04
N LEU A 119 27.73 17.89 -40.88
CA LEU A 119 27.19 19.00 -40.07
C LEU A 119 27.27 20.33 -40.83
N GLY A 120 28.36 20.55 -41.58
CA GLY A 120 28.49 21.70 -42.47
C GLY A 120 27.42 21.74 -43.57
N GLY A 121 27.05 20.57 -44.12
CA GLY A 121 25.95 20.44 -45.08
C GLY A 121 24.60 20.85 -44.49
N ILE A 122 24.29 20.38 -43.27
CA ILE A 122 23.07 20.77 -42.53
C ILE A 122 23.05 22.27 -42.27
N ALA A 123 24.16 22.84 -41.77
CA ALA A 123 24.25 24.27 -41.48
C ALA A 123 23.99 25.12 -42.73
N LYS A 124 24.58 24.75 -43.88
CA LYS A 124 24.33 25.41 -45.17
C LYS A 124 22.87 25.30 -45.61
N PHE A 125 22.26 24.12 -45.43
CA PHE A 125 20.85 23.91 -45.78
C PHE A 125 19.91 24.78 -44.93
N VAL A 126 20.14 24.83 -43.62
CA VAL A 126 19.36 25.66 -42.67
C VAL A 126 19.55 27.15 -43.00
N ALA A 127 20.79 27.59 -43.24
CA ALA A 127 21.08 28.98 -43.58
C ALA A 127 20.44 29.40 -44.91
N ARG A 128 20.47 28.54 -45.93
CA ARG A 128 19.85 28.80 -47.24
C ARG A 128 18.33 28.91 -47.14
N ASN A 129 17.70 28.09 -46.31
CA ASN A 129 16.25 28.01 -46.16
C ASN A 129 15.73 28.65 -44.86
N ARG A 130 16.38 29.72 -44.37
CA ARG A 130 16.13 30.30 -43.03
C ARG A 130 14.65 30.62 -42.75
N LEU A 131 13.93 31.19 -43.72
CA LEU A 131 12.52 31.58 -43.54
C LEU A 131 11.60 30.35 -43.38
N VAL A 132 11.82 29.33 -44.19
CA VAL A 132 11.07 28.06 -44.10
C VAL A 132 11.36 27.37 -42.77
N MET A 133 12.62 27.36 -42.33
CA MET A 133 13.01 26.80 -41.03
C MET A 133 12.40 27.57 -39.87
N SER A 134 12.44 28.90 -39.89
CA SER A 134 11.79 29.72 -38.85
C SER A 134 10.28 29.47 -38.79
N MET A 135 9.60 29.42 -39.95
CA MET A 135 8.16 29.11 -39.99
C MET A 135 7.87 27.71 -39.44
N PHE A 136 8.68 26.71 -39.80
CA PHE A 136 8.57 25.36 -39.28
C PHE A 136 8.69 25.32 -37.75
N PHE A 137 9.72 25.95 -37.18
CA PHE A 137 9.90 25.97 -35.72
C PHE A 137 8.79 26.75 -35.01
N ILE A 138 8.28 27.83 -35.59
CA ILE A 138 7.13 28.57 -35.04
C ILE A 138 5.88 27.68 -35.02
N LEU A 139 5.56 27.04 -36.16
CA LEU A 139 4.42 26.12 -36.24
C LEU A 139 4.57 24.93 -35.30
N LEU A 140 5.76 24.36 -35.19
CA LEU A 140 6.06 23.28 -34.25
C LEU A 140 5.87 23.75 -32.81
N THR A 141 6.31 24.96 -32.47
CA THR A 141 6.15 25.55 -31.14
C THR A 141 4.67 25.77 -30.80
N ILE A 142 3.90 26.33 -31.74
CA ILE A 142 2.45 26.52 -31.58
C ILE A 142 1.75 25.16 -31.40
N PHE A 143 2.12 24.17 -32.20
CA PHE A 143 1.57 22.81 -32.11
C PHE A 143 1.89 22.16 -30.75
N LEU A 144 3.14 22.21 -30.29
CA LEU A 144 3.55 21.65 -29.00
C LEU A 144 2.87 22.39 -27.84
N PHE A 145 2.74 23.72 -27.91
CA PHE A 145 2.01 24.50 -26.92
C PHE A 145 0.54 24.07 -26.82
N HIS A 146 -0.14 23.93 -27.95
CA HIS A 146 -1.53 23.43 -28.01
C HIS A 146 -1.70 22.00 -27.46
N ARG A 147 -0.69 21.14 -27.65
CA ARG A 147 -0.69 19.80 -27.04
C ARG A 147 -0.41 19.87 -25.54
N GLY A 148 0.47 20.76 -25.10
CA GLY A 148 0.76 21.02 -23.68
C GLY A 148 -0.48 21.45 -22.91
N THR A 149 -1.32 22.32 -23.48
CA THR A 149 -2.59 22.75 -22.83
C THR A 149 -3.61 21.62 -22.64
N LYS A 150 -3.40 20.46 -23.26
CA LYS A 150 -4.27 19.28 -23.15
C LYS A 150 -3.71 18.20 -22.23
N MET A 151 -2.55 18.41 -21.60
CA MET A 151 -2.01 17.47 -20.63
C MET A 151 -2.89 17.41 -19.38
N LYS A 152 -3.12 16.19 -18.89
CA LYS A 152 -3.83 15.93 -17.63
C LYS A 152 -2.80 15.55 -16.57
N VAL A 153 -3.04 16.01 -15.34
CA VAL A 153 -2.28 15.56 -14.17
C VAL A 153 -2.87 14.24 -13.70
N ASP A 154 -2.00 13.27 -13.45
CA ASP A 154 -2.39 12.02 -12.80
C ASP A 154 -2.22 12.19 -11.28
N TYR A 155 -3.32 11.98 -10.55
CA TYR A 155 -3.33 12.08 -9.09
C TYR A 155 -3.17 10.70 -8.43
N ASN A 156 -3.20 9.62 -9.21
CA ASN A 156 -3.04 8.28 -8.69
C ASN A 156 -1.55 7.92 -8.62
N ILE A 157 -1.01 7.92 -7.41
CA ILE A 157 0.41 7.62 -7.14
C ILE A 157 0.77 6.20 -7.58
N LEU A 158 -0.18 5.24 -7.54
CA LEU A 158 0.07 3.86 -7.98
C LEU A 158 0.43 3.77 -9.46
N ASN A 159 0.02 4.75 -10.29
CA ASN A 159 0.40 4.78 -11.70
C ASN A 159 1.86 5.18 -11.92
N LEU A 160 2.53 5.73 -10.90
CA LEU A 160 3.97 6.05 -10.94
C LEU A 160 4.86 4.82 -10.70
N GLU A 161 4.27 3.76 -10.15
CA GLU A 161 4.99 2.53 -9.87
C GLU A 161 5.31 1.73 -11.15
N PRO A 162 6.35 0.89 -11.14
CA PRO A 162 6.68 0.04 -12.26
C PRO A 162 5.55 -0.92 -12.67
N ILE A 163 5.27 -0.95 -13.97
CA ILE A 163 4.28 -1.85 -14.56
C ILE A 163 4.72 -3.31 -14.37
N GLY A 164 3.82 -4.16 -13.88
CA GLY A 164 4.04 -5.60 -13.73
C GLY A 164 4.45 -6.06 -12.33
N LEU A 165 4.47 -5.17 -11.34
CA LEU A 165 4.64 -5.56 -9.94
C LEU A 165 3.46 -6.41 -9.46
N LYS A 166 3.77 -7.63 -9.00
CA LYS A 166 2.78 -8.58 -8.48
C LYS A 166 1.99 -8.00 -7.29
N SER A 167 2.62 -7.19 -6.45
CA SER A 167 1.97 -6.51 -5.32
C SER A 167 0.86 -5.57 -5.77
N ILE A 168 1.10 -4.78 -6.82
CA ILE A 168 0.12 -3.81 -7.36
C ILE A 168 -1.00 -4.54 -8.09
N ALA A 169 -0.65 -5.58 -8.86
CA ALA A 169 -1.66 -6.43 -9.49
C ALA A 169 -2.58 -7.07 -8.44
N LEU A 170 -2.00 -7.65 -7.39
CA LEU A 170 -2.78 -8.27 -6.30
C LEU A 170 -3.65 -7.25 -5.56
N GLN A 171 -3.14 -6.05 -5.30
CA GLN A 171 -3.91 -4.97 -4.69
C GLN A 171 -5.11 -4.58 -5.54
N LYS A 172 -4.93 -4.49 -6.86
CA LYS A 172 -6.03 -4.23 -7.79
C LYS A 172 -7.04 -5.38 -7.81
N ASP A 173 -6.57 -6.63 -7.85
CA ASP A 173 -7.43 -7.81 -7.82
C ASP A 173 -8.26 -7.87 -6.52
N LEU A 174 -7.69 -7.44 -5.38
CA LEU A 174 -8.41 -7.35 -4.11
C LEU A 174 -9.52 -6.29 -4.14
N ILE A 175 -9.24 -5.11 -4.70
CA ILE A 175 -10.24 -4.05 -4.86
C ILE A 175 -11.37 -4.53 -5.79
N ASP A 176 -11.03 -5.10 -6.95
CA ASP A 176 -12.00 -5.53 -7.95
C ASP A 176 -12.85 -6.73 -7.46
N ALA A 177 -12.27 -7.65 -6.67
CA ALA A 177 -12.95 -8.86 -6.19
C ALA A 177 -13.78 -8.65 -4.92
N PHE A 178 -13.31 -7.80 -3.99
CA PHE A 178 -13.91 -7.66 -2.67
C PHE A 178 -14.47 -6.26 -2.37
N ASP A 179 -14.37 -5.31 -3.31
CA ASP A 179 -14.71 -3.90 -3.11
C ASP A 179 -13.99 -3.29 -1.88
N LEU A 180 -12.79 -3.82 -1.59
CA LEU A 180 -11.95 -3.43 -0.46
C LEU A 180 -10.83 -2.54 -0.97
N SER A 181 -11.00 -1.23 -0.81
CA SER A 181 -9.92 -0.26 -0.97
C SER A 181 -8.89 -0.42 0.14
N SER A 182 -7.61 -0.50 -0.22
CA SER A 182 -6.51 -0.37 0.75
C SER A 182 -6.43 1.03 1.36
N ASP A 183 -7.01 2.01 0.69
CA ASP A 183 -7.02 3.40 1.12
C ASP A 183 -8.25 3.61 2.00
N PHE A 184 -7.99 3.84 3.29
CA PHE A 184 -9.02 4.10 4.29
C PHE A 184 -8.72 5.39 5.05
N ILE A 185 -9.79 6.01 5.56
CA ILE A 185 -9.69 7.15 6.48
C ILE A 185 -9.94 6.63 7.88
N MET A 186 -8.96 6.81 8.76
CA MET A 186 -9.12 6.48 10.18
C MET A 186 -9.56 7.72 10.96
N ILE A 187 -10.65 7.60 11.71
CA ILE A 187 -11.18 8.65 12.58
C ILE A 187 -11.11 8.17 14.02
N THR A 188 -10.50 8.95 14.90
CA THR A 188 -10.43 8.67 16.34
C THR A 188 -11.54 9.41 17.08
N ALA A 189 -11.99 8.84 18.20
CA ALA A 189 -13.02 9.41 19.06
C ALA A 189 -12.65 9.23 20.52
N ASP A 190 -13.04 10.20 21.36
CA ASP A 190 -12.70 10.20 22.79
C ASP A 190 -13.61 9.28 23.63
N SER A 191 -14.75 8.87 23.07
CA SER A 191 -15.71 7.96 23.74
C SER A 191 -16.38 7.01 22.75
N ILE A 192 -16.90 5.88 23.26
CA ILE A 192 -17.67 4.91 22.46
C ILE A 192 -18.93 5.56 21.88
N SER A 193 -19.57 6.48 22.62
CA SER A 193 -20.72 7.25 22.13
C SER A 193 -20.36 8.14 20.95
N ASP A 194 -19.21 8.82 21.02
CA ASP A 194 -18.75 9.69 19.94
C ASP A 194 -18.32 8.88 18.72
N ALA A 195 -17.64 7.75 18.94
CA ALA A 195 -17.29 6.80 17.88
C ALA A 195 -18.53 6.30 17.13
N ARG A 196 -19.63 6.05 17.85
CA ARG A 196 -20.92 5.64 17.26
C ARG A 196 -21.53 6.77 16.44
N ASN A 197 -21.64 7.97 17.01
CA ASN A 197 -22.18 9.14 16.30
C ASN A 197 -21.37 9.47 15.03
N LEU A 198 -20.04 9.37 15.09
CA LEU A 198 -19.17 9.60 13.93
C LEU A 198 -19.36 8.51 12.87
N ALA A 199 -19.44 7.24 13.28
CA ALA A 199 -19.68 6.13 12.36
C ALA A 199 -21.03 6.25 11.65
N ASP A 200 -22.09 6.59 12.38
CA ASP A 200 -23.43 6.77 11.81
C ASP A 200 -23.45 7.92 10.81
N ARG A 201 -22.85 9.07 11.16
CA ARG A 201 -22.68 10.19 10.22
C ARG A 201 -21.86 9.81 9.00
N ALA A 202 -20.82 8.99 9.16
CA ALA A 202 -19.99 8.55 8.06
C ALA A 202 -20.78 7.62 7.12
N ARG A 203 -21.60 6.72 7.65
CA ARG A 203 -22.48 5.83 6.87
C ARG A 203 -23.54 6.59 6.07
N GLU A 204 -23.99 7.74 6.57
CA GLU A 204 -24.93 8.61 5.86
C GLU A 204 -24.31 9.32 4.65
N MET A 205 -22.97 9.39 4.56
CA MET A 205 -22.30 10.05 3.44
C MET A 205 -22.38 9.18 2.18
N LYS A 206 -22.86 9.76 1.07
CA LYS A 206 -22.93 9.08 -0.24
C LYS A 206 -21.57 8.66 -0.80
N THR A 207 -20.50 9.26 -0.31
CA THR A 207 -19.11 8.99 -0.72
C THR A 207 -18.42 7.98 0.18
N ALA A 208 -19.03 7.61 1.30
CA ALA A 208 -18.49 6.56 2.15
C ALA A 208 -18.83 5.20 1.52
N GLY A 209 -17.81 4.36 1.37
CA GLY A 209 -17.98 2.95 1.08
C GLY A 209 -18.28 2.19 2.37
N TRP A 210 -17.38 1.29 2.77
CA TRP A 210 -17.49 0.57 4.03
C TRP A 210 -17.06 1.44 5.22
N VAL A 211 -17.94 1.58 6.22
CA VAL A 211 -17.62 2.19 7.52
C VAL A 211 -17.68 1.15 8.64
N GLU A 212 -16.55 0.91 9.30
CA GLU A 212 -16.44 0.04 10.48
C GLU A 212 -16.11 0.86 11.73
N SER A 213 -16.76 0.56 12.85
CA SER A 213 -16.51 1.20 14.13
C SER A 213 -16.43 0.18 15.25
N ILE A 214 -15.52 0.41 16.20
CA ILE A 214 -15.46 -0.41 17.43
C ILE A 214 -16.78 -0.40 18.19
N SER A 215 -17.57 0.67 18.06
CA SER A 215 -18.87 0.81 18.71
C SER A 215 -19.93 -0.16 18.16
N ASP A 216 -19.74 -0.77 16.99
CA ASP A 216 -20.68 -1.75 16.43
C ASP A 216 -20.66 -3.07 17.21
N TYR A 217 -19.52 -3.38 17.83
CA TYR A 217 -19.30 -4.59 18.63
C TYR A 217 -19.67 -4.40 20.10
N ILE A 218 -19.99 -3.18 20.53
CA ILE A 218 -20.32 -2.84 21.91
C ILE A 218 -21.80 -2.46 21.97
N PRO A 219 -22.66 -3.16 22.73
CA PRO A 219 -24.08 -2.81 22.78
C PRO A 219 -24.31 -1.41 23.38
N ASP A 220 -25.26 -0.66 22.83
CA ASP A 220 -25.68 0.63 23.37
C ASP A 220 -26.61 0.44 24.59
N SER A 221 -26.92 1.52 25.31
CA SER A 221 -27.79 1.44 26.50
C SER A 221 -29.17 0.83 26.21
N LYS A 222 -29.73 1.08 25.03
CA LYS A 222 -31.00 0.50 24.59
C LYS A 222 -30.88 -0.99 24.24
N GLY A 223 -29.82 -1.39 23.54
CA GLY A 223 -29.49 -2.77 23.22
C GLY A 223 -29.23 -3.60 24.46
N LEU A 224 -28.48 -3.04 25.42
CA LEU A 224 -28.28 -3.59 26.75
C LEU A 224 -29.63 -3.80 27.46
N GLU A 225 -30.52 -2.81 27.48
CA GLU A 225 -31.83 -2.96 28.13
C GLU A 225 -32.68 -4.08 27.49
N LYS A 226 -32.69 -4.19 26.15
CA LYS A 226 -33.38 -5.26 25.43
C LYS A 226 -32.81 -6.63 25.79
N GLN A 227 -31.48 -6.76 25.82
CA GLN A 227 -30.81 -7.99 26.24
C GLN A 227 -31.13 -8.32 27.70
N TYR A 228 -31.06 -7.35 28.62
CA TYR A 228 -31.41 -7.57 30.03
C TYR A 228 -32.86 -8.03 30.22
N ARG A 229 -33.81 -7.42 29.50
CA ARG A 229 -35.22 -7.85 29.55
C ARG A 229 -35.35 -9.30 29.09
N PHE A 230 -34.75 -9.66 27.96
CA PHE A 230 -34.74 -11.03 27.45
C PHE A 230 -34.12 -12.02 28.44
N LEU A 231 -32.95 -11.70 29.00
CA LEU A 231 -32.25 -12.56 29.97
C LEU A 231 -33.06 -12.72 31.26
N LYS A 232 -33.71 -11.65 31.74
CA LYS A 232 -34.57 -11.70 32.93
C LYS A 232 -35.81 -12.56 32.70
N ASP A 233 -36.47 -12.40 31.56
CA ASP A 233 -37.63 -13.22 31.17
C ASP A 233 -37.23 -14.68 31.00
N LEU A 234 -36.09 -14.96 30.36
CA LEU A 234 -35.54 -16.32 30.22
C LEU A 234 -35.28 -16.95 31.59
N ARG A 235 -34.64 -16.22 32.51
CA ARG A 235 -34.38 -16.65 33.89
C ARG A 235 -35.68 -16.97 34.63
N ARG A 236 -36.69 -16.09 34.53
CA ARG A 236 -38.01 -16.29 35.16
C ARG A 236 -38.66 -17.56 34.63
N ASN A 237 -38.77 -17.68 33.30
CA ASN A 237 -39.39 -18.82 32.64
C ASN A 237 -38.68 -20.14 32.97
N LEU A 238 -37.34 -20.15 33.07
CA LEU A 238 -36.57 -21.33 33.44
C LEU A 238 -36.74 -21.71 34.91
N LYS A 239 -36.80 -20.73 35.82
CA LYS A 239 -37.01 -20.97 37.25
C LYS A 239 -38.39 -21.58 37.51
N GLU A 240 -39.42 -21.03 36.89
CA GLU A 240 -40.83 -21.45 37.05
C GLU A 240 -41.14 -22.79 36.38
N ARG A 241 -40.35 -23.21 35.38
CA ARG A 241 -40.52 -24.53 34.76
C ARG A 241 -39.95 -25.63 35.65
N GLU A 242 -40.84 -26.54 36.05
CA GLU A 242 -40.51 -27.83 36.63
C GLU A 242 -40.63 -28.94 35.58
N VAL A 243 -39.72 -29.91 35.64
CA VAL A 243 -39.80 -31.11 34.80
C VAL A 243 -40.87 -32.03 35.37
N ARG A 244 -41.79 -32.48 34.51
CA ARG A 244 -42.83 -33.44 34.88
C ARG A 244 -42.19 -34.72 35.40
N LYS A 245 -42.71 -35.26 36.50
CA LYS A 245 -42.19 -36.48 37.15
C LYS A 245 -42.34 -37.75 36.30
N GLN A 246 -43.30 -37.76 35.36
CA GLN A 246 -43.52 -38.86 34.42
C GLN A 246 -43.82 -38.30 33.03
N MET A 247 -43.12 -38.80 32.01
CA MET A 247 -43.39 -38.47 30.61
C MET A 247 -44.62 -39.23 30.08
N SER A 248 -45.56 -38.50 29.48
CA SER A 248 -46.65 -39.09 28.71
C SER A 248 -46.15 -39.60 27.34
N SER A 249 -46.95 -40.40 26.64
CA SER A 249 -46.64 -40.81 25.27
C SER A 249 -46.53 -39.63 24.30
N HIS A 250 -47.22 -38.51 24.57
CA HIS A 250 -47.07 -37.28 23.81
C HIS A 250 -45.73 -36.59 24.11
N ASP A 251 -45.35 -36.51 25.39
CA ASP A 251 -44.07 -35.92 25.81
C ASP A 251 -42.89 -36.69 25.22
N MET A 252 -43.00 -38.02 25.09
CA MET A 252 -42.00 -38.86 24.41
C MET A 252 -41.80 -38.48 22.94
N LYS A 253 -42.89 -38.33 22.18
CA LYS A 253 -42.80 -37.89 20.77
C LYS A 253 -42.25 -36.47 20.64
N MET A 254 -42.59 -35.60 21.59
CA MET A 254 -42.06 -34.24 21.63
C MET A 254 -40.57 -34.23 21.95
N TYR A 255 -40.14 -35.04 22.92
CA TYR A 255 -38.74 -35.20 23.28
C TYR A 255 -37.90 -35.69 22.09
N GLU A 256 -38.35 -36.76 21.44
CA GLU A 256 -37.71 -37.28 20.22
C GLU A 256 -37.58 -36.19 19.16
N LYS A 257 -38.67 -35.49 18.85
CA LYS A 257 -38.66 -34.39 17.87
C LYS A 257 -37.67 -33.28 18.24
N GLU A 258 -37.62 -32.87 19.50
CA GLU A 258 -36.75 -31.78 19.95
C GLU A 258 -35.27 -32.19 20.02
N ILE A 259 -34.97 -33.44 20.38
CA ILE A 259 -33.59 -33.97 20.33
C ILE A 259 -33.12 -34.15 18.88
N SER A 260 -33.98 -34.62 17.97
CA SER A 260 -33.66 -34.64 16.53
C SER A 260 -33.47 -33.23 15.96
N ARG A 261 -34.25 -32.24 16.43
CA ARG A 261 -34.01 -30.83 16.05
C ARG A 261 -32.68 -30.32 16.58
N LEU A 262 -32.30 -30.68 17.80
CA LEU A 262 -31.00 -30.33 18.36
C LEU A 262 -29.85 -30.93 17.53
N GLU A 263 -29.97 -32.18 17.10
CA GLU A 263 -29.00 -32.81 16.20
C GLU A 263 -28.87 -32.04 14.88
N ALA A 264 -29.98 -31.73 14.22
CA ALA A 264 -29.97 -30.95 12.97
C ALA A 264 -29.29 -29.58 13.15
N ASN A 265 -29.58 -28.89 14.25
CA ASN A 265 -28.96 -27.59 14.56
C ASN A 265 -27.44 -27.73 14.81
N ILE A 266 -26.97 -28.84 15.39
CA ILE A 266 -25.54 -29.08 15.62
C ILE A 266 -24.83 -29.42 14.30
N ILE A 267 -25.48 -30.13 13.38
CA ILE A 267 -24.96 -30.37 12.03
C ILE A 267 -24.82 -29.03 11.28
N GLU A 268 -25.83 -28.17 11.33
CA GLU A 268 -25.75 -26.85 10.71
C GLU A 268 -24.63 -25.99 11.34
N LEU A 269 -24.49 -26.03 12.67
CA LEU A 269 -23.39 -25.37 13.37
C LEU A 269 -22.01 -25.90 12.95
N GLN A 270 -21.90 -27.21 12.70
CA GLN A 270 -20.69 -27.86 12.22
C GLN A 270 -20.30 -27.31 10.84
N ASP A 271 -21.24 -27.27 9.90
CA ASP A 271 -21.02 -26.76 8.54
C ASP A 271 -20.57 -25.30 8.55
N LEU A 272 -21.24 -24.48 9.37
CA LEU A 272 -20.86 -23.08 9.56
C LEU A 272 -19.48 -22.92 10.21
N ALA A 273 -19.16 -23.75 11.21
CA ALA A 273 -17.86 -23.72 11.88
C ALA A 273 -16.72 -24.12 10.93
N PHE A 274 -16.96 -25.07 10.03
CA PHE A 274 -16.00 -25.46 9.00
C PHE A 274 -15.74 -24.30 8.02
N LEU A 275 -16.80 -23.68 7.50
CA LEU A 275 -16.69 -22.52 6.59
C LEU A 275 -16.02 -21.32 7.26
N GLY A 276 -16.28 -21.10 8.55
CA GLY A 276 -15.74 -20.00 9.34
C GLY A 276 -14.35 -20.24 9.95
N GLY A 277 -13.71 -21.40 9.70
CA GLY A 277 -12.38 -21.74 10.25
C GLY A 277 -12.36 -21.88 11.78
N GLN A 278 -13.48 -22.29 12.39
CA GLN A 278 -13.64 -22.44 13.84
C GLN A 278 -13.39 -23.88 14.30
N ASP A 279 -12.14 -24.34 14.19
CA ASP A 279 -11.73 -25.75 14.38
C ASP A 279 -12.21 -26.37 15.71
N LYS A 280 -12.15 -25.62 16.81
CA LYS A 280 -12.58 -26.12 18.13
C LYS A 280 -14.07 -26.45 18.20
N VAL A 281 -14.89 -25.67 17.49
CA VAL A 281 -16.35 -25.87 17.44
C VAL A 281 -16.64 -27.06 16.54
N TYR A 282 -15.99 -27.10 15.38
CA TYR A 282 -16.07 -28.20 14.42
C TYR A 282 -15.73 -29.56 15.06
N ASP A 283 -14.58 -29.68 15.72
CA ASP A 283 -14.14 -30.92 16.39
C ASP A 283 -15.11 -31.41 17.47
N LYS A 284 -15.73 -30.48 18.20
CA LYS A 284 -16.74 -30.81 19.21
C LYS A 284 -18.04 -31.26 18.57
N ALA A 285 -18.47 -30.61 17.49
CA ALA A 285 -19.66 -30.99 16.76
C ALA A 285 -19.50 -32.39 16.15
N ILE A 286 -18.34 -32.73 15.57
CA ILE A 286 -18.04 -34.08 15.08
C ILE A 286 -18.26 -35.14 16.16
N LYS A 287 -17.80 -34.89 17.39
CA LYS A 287 -17.99 -35.84 18.50
C LYS A 287 -19.47 -36.06 18.85
N LEU A 288 -20.31 -35.05 18.64
CA LEU A 288 -21.73 -35.09 18.98
C LEU A 288 -22.58 -35.69 17.86
N VAL A 289 -22.41 -35.27 16.61
CA VAL A 289 -23.28 -35.67 15.49
C VAL A 289 -22.59 -36.51 14.41
N GLY A 290 -21.26 -36.62 14.46
CA GLY A 290 -20.46 -37.30 13.43
C GLY A 290 -19.95 -36.33 12.36
N GLU A 291 -19.31 -36.86 11.34
CA GLU A 291 -18.79 -36.07 10.21
C GLU A 291 -19.88 -35.89 9.15
N ALA A 292 -20.05 -34.68 8.64
CA ALA A 292 -21.06 -34.38 7.62
C ALA A 292 -20.72 -35.15 6.32
N GLY A 293 -21.64 -36.02 5.87
CA GLY A 293 -21.48 -36.83 4.65
C GLY A 293 -21.09 -38.29 4.88
N ASP A 294 -20.80 -38.70 6.12
CA ASP A 294 -20.55 -40.12 6.44
C ASP A 294 -21.86 -40.92 6.41
N SER A 295 -21.85 -42.07 5.74
CA SER A 295 -23.02 -42.97 5.58
C SER A 295 -23.42 -43.71 6.87
N ILE A 296 -22.61 -43.58 7.93
CA ILE A 296 -22.84 -44.22 9.23
C ILE A 296 -22.78 -43.13 10.31
N PRO A 297 -23.89 -42.84 11.01
CA PRO A 297 -23.89 -41.83 12.05
C PRO A 297 -23.06 -42.28 13.26
N ARG A 298 -21.95 -41.60 13.54
CA ARG A 298 -20.99 -41.99 14.59
C ARG A 298 -21.03 -41.11 15.85
N GLY A 299 -21.75 -39.99 15.80
CA GLY A 299 -21.87 -39.06 16.91
C GLY A 299 -22.52 -39.67 18.16
N SER A 300 -22.12 -39.20 19.34
CA SER A 300 -22.72 -39.64 20.61
C SER A 300 -24.21 -39.31 20.71
N LEU A 301 -24.64 -38.16 20.15
CA LEU A 301 -26.04 -37.73 20.11
C LEU A 301 -26.86 -38.58 19.14
N THR A 302 -26.33 -38.90 17.96
CA THR A 302 -27.06 -39.72 16.99
C THR A 302 -27.24 -41.15 17.48
N LYS A 303 -26.22 -41.71 18.15
CA LYS A 303 -26.32 -43.02 18.82
C LYS A 303 -27.40 -42.99 19.90
N PHE A 304 -27.45 -41.91 20.68
CA PHE A 304 -28.47 -41.70 21.69
C PHE A 304 -29.89 -41.60 21.09
N ILE A 305 -30.08 -40.82 20.02
CA ILE A 305 -31.39 -40.71 19.34
C ILE A 305 -31.88 -42.07 18.86
N ASN A 306 -31.00 -42.87 18.27
CA ASN A 306 -31.32 -44.22 17.79
C ASN A 306 -31.69 -45.20 18.92
N SER A 307 -31.15 -45.02 20.13
CA SER A 307 -31.44 -45.89 21.28
C SER A 307 -32.74 -45.52 22.01
N ILE A 308 -33.22 -44.27 21.90
CA ILE A 308 -34.50 -43.81 22.50
C ILE A 308 -35.68 -44.72 22.09
N ASN A 309 -35.70 -45.17 20.82
CA ASN A 309 -36.80 -45.96 20.27
C ASN A 309 -36.61 -47.48 20.38
N LYS A 310 -35.39 -47.97 20.63
CA LYS A 310 -35.05 -49.40 20.54
C LYS A 310 -34.69 -50.05 21.86
N GLU A 311 -34.03 -49.33 22.77
CA GLU A 311 -33.34 -49.94 23.91
C GLU A 311 -33.63 -49.26 25.26
N LEU A 312 -33.99 -47.98 25.26
CA LEU A 312 -34.21 -47.22 26.50
C LEU A 312 -35.62 -47.41 27.06
N SER A 313 -35.71 -47.83 28.31
CA SER A 313 -36.96 -47.87 29.06
C SER A 313 -37.43 -46.44 29.41
N ARG A 314 -38.76 -46.26 29.56
CA ARG A 314 -39.34 -44.98 30.03
C ARG A 314 -38.75 -44.51 31.36
N VAL A 315 -38.26 -45.44 32.19
CA VAL A 315 -37.65 -45.14 33.49
C VAL A 315 -36.27 -44.50 33.32
N GLU A 316 -35.43 -45.05 32.43
CA GLU A 316 -34.10 -44.51 32.14
C GLU A 316 -34.17 -43.12 31.50
N LEU A 317 -35.13 -42.90 30.60
CA LEU A 317 -35.35 -41.59 29.99
C LEU A 317 -35.89 -40.56 31.00
N ASN A 318 -36.76 -40.97 31.94
CA ASN A 318 -37.19 -40.09 33.02
C ASN A 318 -36.01 -39.70 33.93
N TYR A 319 -35.13 -40.65 34.26
CA TYR A 319 -33.93 -40.38 35.05
C TYR A 319 -32.98 -39.42 34.31
N LEU A 320 -32.68 -39.70 33.05
CA LEU A 320 -31.85 -38.84 32.21
C LEU A 320 -32.43 -37.43 32.11
N GLN A 321 -33.74 -37.31 31.87
CA GLN A 321 -34.40 -36.01 31.76
C GLN A 321 -34.32 -35.21 33.07
N GLN A 322 -34.43 -35.88 34.22
CA GLN A 322 -34.27 -35.22 35.53
C GLN A 322 -32.84 -34.69 35.71
N GLU A 323 -31.82 -35.50 35.46
CA GLU A 323 -30.42 -35.08 35.63
C GLU A 323 -29.99 -34.04 34.57
N PHE A 324 -30.33 -34.27 33.30
CA PHE A 324 -30.07 -33.33 32.22
C PHE A 324 -30.75 -31.99 32.47
N SER A 325 -32.00 -31.97 32.95
CA SER A 325 -32.69 -30.71 33.22
C SER A 325 -32.02 -29.88 34.31
N LYS A 326 -31.45 -30.52 35.35
CA LYS A 326 -30.69 -29.84 36.40
C LYS A 326 -29.41 -29.23 35.83
N ALA A 327 -28.65 -30.00 35.04
CA ALA A 327 -27.44 -29.53 34.40
C ALA A 327 -27.73 -28.39 33.40
N PHE A 328 -28.75 -28.56 32.56
CA PHE A 328 -29.21 -27.56 31.59
C PHE A 328 -29.68 -26.28 32.28
N LYS A 329 -30.54 -26.39 33.29
CA LYS A 329 -31.04 -25.24 34.05
C LYS A 329 -29.90 -24.49 34.73
N THR A 330 -28.95 -25.20 35.34
CA THR A 330 -27.75 -24.60 35.94
C THR A 330 -26.90 -23.87 34.90
N THR A 331 -26.66 -24.51 33.76
CA THR A 331 -25.84 -23.96 32.67
C THR A 331 -26.47 -22.69 32.08
N ILE A 332 -27.76 -22.74 31.69
CA ILE A 332 -28.44 -21.58 31.12
C ILE A 332 -28.61 -20.47 32.14
N LEU A 333 -28.84 -20.78 33.43
CA LEU A 333 -28.85 -19.76 34.48
C LEU A 333 -27.48 -19.11 34.70
N GLY A 334 -26.38 -19.84 34.47
CA GLY A 334 -25.03 -19.29 34.46
C GLY A 334 -24.78 -18.38 33.25
N MET A 335 -25.23 -18.80 32.06
CA MET A 335 -25.10 -18.03 30.82
C MET A 335 -26.00 -16.79 30.79
N ALA A 336 -27.20 -16.86 31.36
CA ALA A 336 -28.14 -15.75 31.49
C ALA A 336 -27.80 -14.87 32.71
N ASN A 337 -26.56 -14.37 32.75
CA ASN A 337 -26.13 -13.42 33.75
C ASN A 337 -26.76 -12.05 33.46
N THR A 338 -27.38 -11.46 34.47
CA THR A 338 -28.03 -10.14 34.37
C THR A 338 -27.16 -9.02 34.93
N GLN A 339 -25.91 -9.30 35.29
CA GLN A 339 -24.97 -8.27 35.74
C GLN A 339 -24.63 -7.32 34.60
N PRO A 340 -24.54 -6.00 34.87
CA PRO A 340 -24.08 -5.02 33.91
C PRO A 340 -22.71 -5.39 33.33
N LEU A 341 -22.62 -5.57 32.01
CA LEU A 341 -21.34 -5.48 31.29
C LEU A 341 -20.88 -4.02 31.34
N SER A 342 -19.92 -3.72 32.19
CA SER A 342 -19.20 -2.45 32.25
C SER A 342 -17.78 -2.66 31.74
N LEU A 343 -17.12 -1.61 31.23
CA LEU A 343 -15.71 -1.67 30.84
C LEU A 343 -14.78 -2.14 31.97
N ASP A 344 -15.22 -1.99 33.22
CA ASP A 344 -14.47 -2.36 34.42
C ASP A 344 -14.71 -3.80 34.92
N ASN A 345 -15.61 -4.60 34.30
CA ASN A 345 -15.99 -5.94 34.77
C ASN A 345 -15.77 -7.04 33.72
#